data_AF-A0AAW4PRI3-F1
#
_entry.id   AF-A0AAW4PRI3-F1
#
_cell.length_a   1.000
_cell.length_b   1.000
_cell.length_c   1.000
_cell.angle_alpha   90.00
_cell.angle_beta   90.00
_cell.angle_gamma   90.00
#
_symmetry.space_group_name_H-M   'P 1'
#
loop_
_entity.id
_entity.type
_entity.pdbx_description
1 polymer ?
#
loop_
_entity_poly.entity_id
_entity_poly.type
_entity_poly.pdbx_seq_one_letter_code
_entity_poly.pdbx_strand_id
1 'polypeptide(L)' 'MGDRDTLHVCRECGVVMATTSETSPRKCRTCGATNFSVFASREHVSVLR' A
#
# COMPACT_ATOMS: atom_id res chain seq x y z
N MET A 1 -19.34 -0.50 -10.99
CA MET A 1 -18.40 -1.48 -10.41
C MET A 1 -17.29 -0.64 -9.80
N GLY A 2 -17.19 -0.59 -8.47
CA GLY A 2 -16.21 0.25 -7.80
C GLY A 2 -14.91 -0.51 -7.64
N ASP A 3 -13.90 -0.15 -8.43
CA ASP A 3 -12.53 -0.61 -8.23
C ASP A 3 -12.11 -0.24 -6.81
N ARG A 4 -11.83 -1.27 -5.99
CA ARG A 4 -11.31 -1.07 -4.65
C ARG A 4 -9.82 -0.83 -4.78
N ASP A 5 -9.43 0.44 -4.81
CA ASP A 5 -8.02 0.79 -4.72
C ASP A 5 -7.45 0.27 -3.41
N THR A 6 -6.44 -0.58 -3.52
CA THR A 6 -5.65 -1.08 -2.39
C THR A 6 -4.42 -0.19 -2.27
N LEU A 7 -4.21 0.40 -1.10
CA LEU A 7 -3.08 1.30 -0.86
C LEU A 7 -1.92 0.50 -0.25
N HIS A 8 -0.76 0.54 -0.90
CA HIS A 8 0.48 -0.09 -0.45
C HIS A 8 1.48 0.98 -0.04
N VAL A 9 1.82 1.04 1.25
CA VAL A 9 2.79 2.01 1.78
C VAL A 9 4.12 1.32 1.98
N CYS A 10 5.18 1.86 1.35
CA CYS A 10 6.54 1.37 1.55
C CYS A 10 7.00 1.66 2.96
N ARG A 11 7.45 0.63 3.70
CA ARG A 11 7.95 0.82 5.08
C ARG A 11 9.31 1.51 5.14
N GLU A 12 10.10 1.42 4.07
CA GLU A 12 11.44 2.02 4.02
C GLU A 12 11.39 3.54 3.80
N CYS A 13 10.56 4.00 2.87
CA CYS A 13 10.53 5.41 2.45
C CYS A 13 9.17 6.10 2.65
N GLY A 14 8.15 5.38 3.11
CA GLY A 14 6.80 5.93 3.34
C GLY A 14 5.98 6.20 2.07
N VAL A 15 6.49 5.88 0.88
CA VAL A 15 5.80 6.14 -0.38
C VAL A 15 4.53 5.29 -0.49
N VAL A 16 3.41 5.93 -0.78
CA VAL A 16 2.11 5.29 -0.98
C VAL A 16 1.94 4.96 -2.46
N MET A 17 1.57 3.71 -2.76
CA MET A 17 1.24 3.24 -4.09
C MET A 17 -0.18 2.70 -4.09
N ALA A 18 -1.06 3.30 -4.88
CA ALA A 18 -2.41 2.78 -5.10
C ALA A 18 -2.38 1.73 -6.22
N THR A 19 -2.92 0.55 -5.96
CA THR A 19 -3.11 -0.50 -6.96
C THR A 19 -4.57 -0.89 -7.04
N THR A 20 -5.07 -1.04 -8.27
CA THR A 20 -6.44 -1.52 -8.54
C THR A 20 -6.60 -3.04 -8.31
N SER A 21 -5.50 -3.74 -8.01
CA SER A 21 -5.46 -5.14 -7.64
C SER A 21 -5.03 -5.30 -6.19
N GLU A 22 -5.59 -6.30 -5.48
CA GLU A 22 -5.11 -6.76 -4.16
C GLU A 22 -3.65 -7.26 -4.19
N THR A 23 -3.07 -7.40 -5.38
CA THR A 23 -1.68 -7.83 -5.55
C THR A 23 -0.74 -6.69 -5.24
N SER A 24 0.02 -6.83 -4.14
CA SER A 24 1.06 -5.88 -3.75
C SER A 24 2.05 -5.58 -4.87
N PRO A 25 2.49 -4.32 -5.03
CA PRO A 25 3.52 -3.96 -5.97
C PRO A 25 4.81 -4.71 -5.65
N ARG A 26 5.47 -5.27 -6.68
CA ARG A 26 6.68 -6.10 -6.51
C ARG A 26 7.85 -5.36 -5.87
N LYS A 27 7.98 -4.06 -6.11
CA LYS A 27 9.04 -3.19 -5.56
C LYS A 27 8.60 -1.74 -5.52
N CYS A 28 9.19 -0.97 -4.63
CA CYS A 28 8.89 0.43 -4.45
C CYS A 28 9.50 1.17 -5.64
N ARG A 29 8.73 2.00 -6.32
CA ARG A 29 9.26 2.78 -7.45
C ARG A 29 10.36 3.76 -7.01
N THR A 30 10.36 4.18 -5.75
CA THR A 30 11.30 5.17 -5.24
C THR A 30 12.59 4.54 -4.73
N CYS A 31 12.50 3.60 -3.78
CA CYS A 31 13.68 3.01 -3.14
C CYS A 31 14.01 1.58 -3.59
N GLY A 32 13.16 0.95 -4.41
CA GLY A 32 13.35 -0.44 -4.83
C GLY A 32 13.04 -1.49 -3.76
N ALA A 33 12.68 -1.08 -2.54
CA ALA A 33 12.35 -2.00 -1.45
C ALA A 33 11.09 -2.83 -1.77
N THR A 34 11.00 -4.01 -1.17
CA THR A 34 9.87 -4.95 -1.35
C THR A 34 8.97 -5.04 -0.12
N ASN A 35 9.25 -4.23 0.91
CA ASN A 35 8.54 -4.24 2.18
C ASN A 35 7.41 -3.20 2.21
N PHE A 36 6.16 -3.67 2.23
CA PHE A 36 4.96 -2.84 2.16
C PHE A 36 3.96 -3.17 3.28
N SER A 37 3.29 -2.13 3.77
CA SER A 37 2.03 -2.25 4.52
C SER A 37 0.86 -2.10 3.55
N VAL A 38 -0.11 -3.00 3.63
CA VAL A 38 -1.34 -2.94 2.82
C VAL A 38 -2.44 -2.28 3.63
N PHE A 39 -3.14 -1.31 3.01
CA PHE A 39 -4.33 -0.67 3.52
C PHE A 39 -5.44 -0.87 2.50
N ALA A 40 -6.29 -1.89 2.74
CA ALA A 40 -7.56 -2.00 2.05
C ALA A 40 -8.50 -0.95 2.65
N SER A 41 -9.26 -0.24 1.81
CA SER A 41 -10.16 0.85 2.20
C SER A 41 -11.40 0.41 3.00
N ARG A 42 -11.31 -0.68 3.78
CA ARG A 42 -12.33 -1.09 4.73
C ARG A 42 -11.70 -1.40 6.08
N GLU A 43 -11.99 -0.47 6.98
CA GLU A 43 -11.99 -0.60 8.43
C GLU A 43 -10.61 -0.81 9.10
N HIS A 44 -10.24 0.17 9.91
CA HIS A 44 -9.16 0.16 10.89
C HIS A 44 -7.72 0.25 10.33
N VAL A 45 -7.41 1.43 9.79
CA VAL A 45 -6.05 1.99 9.92
C VAL A 45 -5.85 2.30 11.41
N SER A 46 -5.36 1.35 12.19
CA SER A 46 -4.74 1.66 13.49
C SER A 46 -3.47 2.45 13.21
N VAL A 47 -3.61 3.76 13.03
CA VAL A 47 -2.50 4.70 13.16
C VAL A 47 -2.09 4.63 14.63
N LEU A 48 -1.00 3.90 14.90
CA LEU A 48 -0.35 3.90 16.19
C LEU A 48 0.04 5.36 16.51
N ARG A 49 -0.67 5.98 17.45
CA ARG A 49 -0.28 7.23 18.12
C ARG A 49 -0.04 6.90 19.59
#